data_AF-A0A553KDL4-F1
#
_entry.id   AF-A0A553KDL4-F1
#
_cell.length_a   1.000
_cell.length_b   1.000
_cell.length_c   1.000
_cell.angle_alpha   90.00
_cell.angle_beta   90.00
_cell.angle_gamma   90.00
#
_symmetry.space_group_name_H-M   'P 1'
#
loop_
_entity.id
_entity.type
_entity.pdbx_description
1 polymer ?
#
loop_
_entity_poly.entity_id
_entity_poly.type
_entity_poly.pdbx_seq_one_letter_code
_entity_poly.pdbx_strand_id
1 'polypeptide(L)'
;MPHHVRLPGKSPGLAAEPLRIGYRIAPGNITSYNEGGICVASEDLPLVSIITPSFNQGQFIRQTIESVLQQDYPYLEHIVIDGGSTDDTLAVLEHFSQVDTRFRFVAEPDRGQSHAINKGLALARGEIIGWLNSDDTYEAGAVMKAVKALQAHPDWGMVHGNAYVTNEHNQKVTVFPFPPKLPVDARELFECCHICQPSAFIRKEVMEEVGGVDEKLNFCMDYDLWIRIAKTHRIGTIEDYLANARYHGSSKSGTQWASVGIPEVLETSLKHFGAISNTWFADHYVPQYRKYGIYRMLRDVKTYKVFGNTPKLAEMNRYPDRMVPIQLVLSIKVDPEHPLDTLLLKGQIPLNVPAQPQNIQQLTVMLNGQLAGNVRIPANLFELEIPLRSDQAENRVEIYSSWHVIVPDSQENKRVCSFLAHEIVPLSREEAAFFRVFTKEQHRLREWIRETRRPVPRI
;
A
#
# COMPACT_ATOMS: atom_id res chain seq x y z
N MET A 1 -13.93 66.58 -26.51
CA MET A 1 -15.03 66.41 -25.53
C MET A 1 -14.72 65.17 -24.68
N PRO A 2 -14.97 65.25 -23.37
CA PRO A 2 -13.89 65.09 -22.38
C PRO A 2 -14.24 63.98 -21.36
N HIS A 3 -13.54 63.63 -20.27
CA HIS A 3 -12.45 64.18 -19.46
C HIS A 3 -11.71 63.00 -18.79
N HIS A 4 -10.41 63.19 -18.54
CA HIS A 4 -9.65 62.47 -17.51
C HIS A 4 -10.23 62.72 -16.10
N VAL A 5 -9.87 61.85 -15.14
CA VAL A 5 -9.18 62.18 -13.85
C VAL A 5 -9.72 61.42 -12.61
N ARG A 6 -8.75 60.86 -11.86
CA ARG A 6 -8.65 60.59 -10.39
C ARG A 6 -9.27 59.34 -9.74
N LEU A 7 -8.35 58.58 -9.12
CA LEU A 7 -8.51 57.94 -7.82
C LEU A 7 -8.44 58.98 -6.68
N PRO A 8 -9.18 58.76 -5.58
CA PRO A 8 -8.61 58.57 -4.23
C PRO A 8 -9.27 57.34 -3.54
N GLY A 9 -8.72 56.62 -2.56
CA GLY A 9 -8.02 57.03 -1.34
C GLY A 9 -8.91 56.73 -0.11
N LYS A 10 -8.58 55.62 0.60
CA LYS A 10 -8.96 55.11 1.96
C LYS A 10 -9.99 55.91 2.81
N SER A 11 -10.92 55.28 3.55
CA SER A 11 -10.77 54.66 4.91
C SER A 11 -12.17 54.27 5.48
N PRO A 12 -12.37 53.75 6.72
CA PRO A 12 -12.11 52.40 7.23
C PRO A 12 -13.34 51.74 7.94
N GLY A 13 -13.25 50.43 8.22
CA GLY A 13 -13.83 49.84 9.44
C GLY A 13 -15.25 49.27 9.37
N LEU A 14 -15.35 47.95 9.51
CA LEU A 14 -16.22 47.29 10.50
C LEU A 14 -15.84 45.80 10.52
N ALA A 15 -15.13 45.42 11.59
CA ALA A 15 -14.89 44.03 11.94
C ALA A 15 -16.24 43.40 12.33
N ALA A 16 -16.62 42.32 11.66
CA ALA A 16 -17.74 41.49 12.10
C ALA A 16 -17.21 40.50 13.13
N GLU A 17 -17.63 40.65 14.39
CA GLU A 17 -17.46 39.62 15.42
C GLU A 17 -18.29 38.37 15.05
N PRO A 18 -17.78 37.15 15.30
CA PRO A 18 -18.60 35.95 15.17
C PRO A 18 -19.58 35.83 16.34
N LEU A 19 -20.87 35.69 15.99
CA LEU A 19 -21.98 35.34 16.87
C LEU A 19 -21.62 34.12 17.75
N ARG A 20 -21.42 34.35 19.04
CA ARG A 20 -21.41 33.29 20.06
C ARG A 20 -22.85 32.86 20.34
N ILE A 21 -23.28 31.75 19.75
CA ILE A 21 -24.52 31.07 20.15
C ILE A 21 -24.14 30.07 21.24
N GLY A 22 -24.44 30.41 22.49
CA GLY A 22 -24.32 29.49 23.61
C GLY A 22 -25.50 28.52 23.64
N TYR A 23 -25.24 27.22 23.72
CA TYR A 23 -26.26 26.21 24.02
C TYR A 23 -26.01 25.63 25.42
N ARG A 24 -27.02 25.74 26.29
CA ARG A 24 -27.15 24.97 27.52
C ARG A 24 -27.80 23.63 27.15
N ILE A 25 -27.14 22.53 27.46
CA ILE A 25 -27.77 21.19 27.49
C ILE A 25 -28.60 21.13 28.77
N ALA A 26 -29.90 20.87 28.65
CA ALA A 26 -30.75 20.54 29.79
C ALA A 26 -30.67 19.02 30.02
N PRO A 27 -30.34 18.53 31.23
CA PRO A 27 -30.38 17.09 31.50
C PRO A 27 -31.84 16.64 31.64
N GLY A 28 -32.25 15.73 30.74
CA GLY A 28 -33.48 14.99 30.88
C GLY A 28 -33.29 13.84 31.87
N ASN A 29 -34.06 13.86 32.96
CA ASN A 29 -34.10 12.75 33.92
C ASN A 29 -34.75 11.52 33.28
N ILE A 30 -33.99 10.44 33.15
CA ILE A 30 -34.53 9.09 32.91
C ILE A 30 -34.34 8.30 34.20
N THR A 31 -35.45 8.00 34.87
CA THR A 31 -35.52 7.05 35.98
C THR A 31 -35.63 5.63 35.41
N SER A 32 -34.67 4.76 35.72
CA SER A 32 -34.78 3.31 35.50
C SER A 32 -34.93 2.56 36.84
N TYR A 33 -35.71 1.48 36.81
CA TYR A 33 -35.79 0.47 37.88
C TYR A 33 -35.07 -0.81 37.43
N ASN A 34 -34.43 -1.44 38.42
CA ASN A 34 -33.46 -2.57 38.45
C ASN A 34 -34.00 -3.91 37.90
N GLU A 35 -33.17 -4.91 37.52
CA GLU A 35 -32.37 -5.78 38.40
C GLU A 35 -31.08 -6.33 37.76
N GLY A 36 -29.95 -6.23 38.47
CA GLY A 36 -28.76 -7.08 38.30
C GLY A 36 -27.53 -6.51 37.59
N GLY A 37 -27.57 -5.30 37.04
CA GLY A 37 -26.45 -4.70 36.33
C GLY A 37 -25.68 -3.68 37.17
N ILE A 38 -24.35 -3.71 37.13
CA ILE A 38 -23.50 -2.61 37.60
C ILE A 38 -23.98 -1.34 36.86
N CYS A 39 -24.58 -0.40 37.59
CA CYS A 39 -24.89 0.93 37.10
C CYS A 39 -23.57 1.66 36.87
N VAL A 40 -23.07 1.66 35.64
CA VAL A 40 -22.05 2.63 35.23
C VAL A 40 -22.77 3.97 35.20
N ALA A 41 -22.44 4.87 36.12
CA ALA A 41 -23.01 6.21 36.14
C ALA A 41 -22.79 6.87 34.78
N SER A 42 -23.80 7.58 34.27
CA SER A 42 -23.76 8.21 32.93
C SER A 42 -22.69 9.29 32.78
N GLU A 43 -21.98 9.66 33.83
CA GLU A 43 -20.99 10.76 33.83
C GLU A 43 -19.58 10.35 33.37
N ASP A 44 -19.27 9.05 33.20
CA ASP A 44 -17.92 8.56 32.84
C ASP A 44 -17.79 8.00 31.41
N LEU A 45 -18.82 8.09 30.57
CA LEU A 45 -18.78 7.55 29.21
C LEU A 45 -18.19 8.58 28.22
N PRO A 46 -17.06 8.28 27.54
CA PRO A 46 -16.42 9.23 26.62
C PRO A 46 -17.25 9.46 25.37
N LEU A 47 -17.14 10.64 24.77
CA LEU A 47 -17.71 10.87 23.44
C LEU A 47 -16.96 10.01 22.39
N VAL A 48 -17.70 9.34 21.52
CA VAL A 48 -17.17 8.59 20.37
C VAL A 48 -17.47 9.36 19.09
N SER A 49 -16.45 9.63 18.29
CA SER A 49 -16.61 10.19 16.95
C SER A 49 -16.45 9.10 15.90
N ILE A 50 -17.47 8.88 15.08
CA ILE A 50 -17.36 8.05 13.89
C ILE A 50 -17.09 8.94 12.69
N ILE A 51 -16.03 8.64 11.94
CA ILE A 51 -15.63 9.36 10.73
C ILE A 51 -15.90 8.46 9.52
N THR A 52 -16.61 9.00 8.54
CA THR A 52 -16.91 8.31 7.29
C THR A 52 -16.44 9.12 6.09
N PRO A 53 -15.36 8.70 5.39
CA PRO A 53 -15.04 9.26 4.08
C PRO A 53 -16.07 8.77 3.05
N SER A 54 -16.53 9.66 2.18
CA SER A 54 -17.55 9.36 1.18
C SER A 54 -17.23 10.01 -0.17
N PHE A 55 -17.45 9.29 -1.27
CA PHE A 55 -17.39 9.82 -2.63
C PHE A 55 -18.17 8.94 -3.60
N ASN A 56 -19.32 9.44 -4.10
CA ASN A 56 -20.27 8.76 -4.98
C ASN A 56 -20.76 7.41 -4.43
N GLN A 57 -21.35 7.45 -3.23
CA GLN A 57 -21.73 6.27 -2.45
C GLN A 57 -23.22 6.28 -2.09
N GLY A 58 -24.06 6.95 -2.89
CA GLY A 58 -25.48 7.16 -2.60
C GLY A 58 -26.25 5.85 -2.41
N GLN A 59 -25.81 4.78 -3.10
CA GLN A 59 -26.38 3.44 -2.98
C GLN A 59 -26.17 2.76 -1.62
N PHE A 60 -25.13 3.12 -0.86
CA PHE A 60 -24.77 2.43 0.39
C PHE A 60 -24.79 3.33 1.63
N ILE A 61 -24.47 4.62 1.47
CA ILE A 61 -24.21 5.54 2.58
C ILE A 61 -25.37 5.64 3.57
N ARG A 62 -26.62 5.47 3.12
CA ARG A 62 -27.80 5.42 4.00
C ARG A 62 -27.67 4.32 5.05
N GLN A 63 -27.35 3.10 4.63
CA GLN A 63 -27.23 1.94 5.53
C GLN A 63 -26.06 2.11 6.49
N THR A 64 -24.95 2.69 6.02
CA THR A 64 -23.80 3.05 6.85
C THR A 64 -24.20 4.02 7.96
N ILE A 65 -24.84 5.13 7.62
CA ILE A 65 -25.30 6.14 8.60
C ILE A 65 -26.30 5.55 9.58
N GLU A 66 -27.29 4.79 9.10
CA GLU A 66 -28.27 4.12 9.95
C GLU A 66 -27.59 3.18 10.95
N SER A 67 -26.59 2.40 10.52
CA SER A 67 -25.86 1.48 11.42
C SER A 67 -25.08 2.19 12.53
N VAL A 68 -24.65 3.42 12.30
CA VAL A 68 -23.96 4.27 13.29
C VAL A 68 -24.98 4.89 14.24
N LEU A 69 -26.02 5.54 13.71
CA LEU A 69 -27.01 6.25 14.53
C LEU A 69 -27.90 5.32 15.36
N GLN A 70 -28.04 4.05 14.97
CA GLN A 70 -28.77 3.02 15.70
C GLN A 70 -27.94 2.32 16.79
N GLN A 71 -26.66 2.69 16.98
CA GLN A 71 -25.87 2.16 18.09
C GLN A 71 -26.53 2.51 19.43
N ASP A 72 -26.46 1.57 20.37
CA ASP A 72 -26.98 1.68 21.74
C ASP A 72 -26.07 2.52 22.67
N TYR A 73 -25.28 3.42 22.09
CA TYR A 73 -24.32 4.26 22.79
C TYR A 73 -24.79 5.73 22.82
N PRO A 74 -24.93 6.34 24.02
CA PRO A 74 -25.57 7.66 24.14
C PRO A 74 -24.67 8.84 23.70
N TYR A 75 -23.35 8.72 23.82
CA TYR A 75 -22.39 9.81 23.55
C TYR A 75 -21.70 9.60 22.21
N LEU A 76 -22.45 9.75 21.12
CA LEU A 76 -21.99 9.51 19.76
C LEU A 76 -22.11 10.76 18.91
N GLU A 77 -21.11 11.04 18.08
CA GLU A 77 -21.24 11.90 16.91
C GLU A 77 -20.80 11.17 15.64
N HIS A 78 -21.46 11.47 14.52
CA HIS A 78 -21.12 10.92 13.22
C HIS A 78 -20.77 12.04 12.25
N ILE A 79 -19.57 11.99 11.68
CA ILE A 79 -19.01 13.00 10.79
C ILE A 79 -18.75 12.36 9.43
N VAL A 80 -19.52 12.74 8.42
CA VAL A 80 -19.24 12.35 7.03
C VAL A 80 -18.40 13.42 6.34
N ILE A 81 -17.29 13.02 5.73
CA ILE A 81 -16.47 13.90 4.88
C ILE A 81 -16.65 13.44 3.44
N ASP A 82 -17.43 14.21 2.70
CA ASP A 82 -17.77 13.92 1.31
C ASP A 82 -16.84 14.68 0.36
N GLY A 83 -16.20 13.96 -0.56
CA GLY A 83 -15.20 14.45 -1.51
C GLY A 83 -15.78 15.20 -2.72
N GLY A 84 -17.00 15.73 -2.63
CA GLY A 84 -17.70 16.38 -3.73
C GLY A 84 -18.44 15.41 -4.62
N SER A 85 -19.26 14.54 -4.01
CA SER A 85 -20.11 13.58 -4.72
C SER A 85 -21.08 14.26 -5.69
N THR A 86 -21.34 13.57 -6.80
CA THR A 86 -22.23 14.01 -7.89
C THR A 86 -23.45 13.12 -8.05
N ASP A 87 -23.54 12.03 -7.30
CA ASP A 87 -24.70 11.15 -7.23
C ASP A 87 -25.65 11.57 -6.08
N ASP A 88 -26.59 10.69 -5.73
CA ASP A 88 -27.59 10.95 -4.68
C ASP A 88 -27.01 11.00 -3.24
N THR A 89 -25.69 10.87 -3.06
CA THR A 89 -25.04 10.92 -1.74
C THR A 89 -25.44 12.18 -0.97
N LEU A 90 -25.32 13.36 -1.58
CA LEU A 90 -25.57 14.63 -0.88
C LEU A 90 -27.00 14.75 -0.36
N ALA A 91 -27.99 14.29 -1.15
CA ALA A 91 -29.39 14.30 -0.72
C ALA A 91 -29.61 13.41 0.53
N VAL A 92 -28.91 12.28 0.63
CA VAL A 92 -28.95 11.42 1.83
C VAL A 92 -28.29 12.13 3.02
N LEU A 93 -27.12 12.76 2.84
CA LEU A 93 -26.43 13.46 3.92
C LEU A 93 -27.25 14.64 4.45
N GLU A 94 -27.86 15.44 3.56
CA GLU A 94 -28.73 16.56 3.91
C GLU A 94 -29.92 16.09 4.75
N HIS A 95 -30.57 15.00 4.35
CA HIS A 95 -31.68 14.43 5.11
C HIS A 95 -31.27 14.07 6.55
N PHE A 96 -30.18 13.32 6.74
CA PHE A 96 -29.73 12.93 8.07
C PHE A 96 -29.31 14.12 8.94
N SER A 97 -28.72 15.16 8.34
CA SER A 97 -28.34 16.39 9.06
C SER A 97 -29.53 17.16 9.63
N GLN A 98 -30.73 16.97 9.05
CA GLN A 98 -31.96 17.61 9.52
C GLN A 98 -32.68 16.80 10.60
N VAL A 99 -32.53 15.47 10.60
CA VAL A 99 -33.30 14.58 11.49
C VAL A 99 -32.54 14.08 12.71
N ASP A 100 -31.19 14.12 12.71
CA ASP A 100 -30.39 13.68 13.85
C ASP A 100 -29.26 14.67 14.19
N THR A 101 -29.35 15.27 15.38
CA THR A 101 -28.37 16.26 15.86
C THR A 101 -26.96 15.71 16.10
N ARG A 102 -26.81 14.38 16.18
CA ARG A 102 -25.49 13.71 16.30
C ARG A 102 -24.77 13.65 14.97
N PHE A 103 -25.49 13.80 13.86
CA PHE A 103 -24.96 13.67 12.51
C PHE A 103 -24.58 15.04 11.93
N ARG A 104 -23.40 15.12 11.32
CA ARG A 104 -23.00 16.26 10.48
C ARG A 104 -22.13 15.80 9.33
N PHE A 105 -22.06 16.61 8.29
CA PHE A 105 -21.18 16.34 7.16
C PHE A 105 -20.49 17.60 6.64
N VAL A 106 -19.41 17.40 5.89
CA VAL A 106 -18.76 18.44 5.09
C VAL A 106 -18.63 17.91 3.67
N ALA A 107 -19.14 18.65 2.69
CA ALA A 107 -19.07 18.29 1.28
C ALA A 107 -18.22 19.30 0.50
N GLU A 108 -17.02 18.88 0.10
CA GLU A 108 -16.13 19.65 -0.78
C GLU A 108 -15.07 18.73 -1.41
N PRO A 109 -14.49 19.08 -2.56
CA PRO A 109 -13.44 18.28 -3.17
C PRO A 109 -12.28 17.96 -2.22
N ASP A 110 -11.83 16.71 -2.24
CA ASP A 110 -10.69 16.22 -1.44
C ASP A 110 -9.54 15.68 -2.31
N ARG A 111 -8.48 15.21 -1.66
CA ARG A 111 -7.32 14.57 -2.30
C ARG A 111 -7.38 13.04 -2.21
N GLY A 112 -8.56 12.49 -1.96
CA GLY A 112 -8.80 11.08 -1.69
C GLY A 112 -9.14 10.76 -0.24
N GLN A 113 -9.47 9.48 -0.02
CA GLN A 113 -9.98 8.94 1.24
C GLN A 113 -9.10 9.26 2.47
N SER A 114 -7.77 9.16 2.36
CA SER A 114 -6.88 9.48 3.48
C SER A 114 -7.00 10.94 3.93
N HIS A 115 -7.12 11.87 2.97
CA HIS A 115 -7.36 13.29 3.28
C HIS A 115 -8.71 13.49 3.96
N ALA A 116 -9.76 12.82 3.48
CA ALA A 116 -11.08 12.88 4.09
C ALA A 116 -11.08 12.35 5.54
N ILE A 117 -10.37 11.25 5.81
CA ILE A 117 -10.21 10.70 7.17
C ILE A 117 -9.50 11.69 8.09
N ASN A 118 -8.35 12.23 7.68
CA ASN A 118 -7.59 13.19 8.49
C ASN A 118 -8.37 14.48 8.74
N LYS A 119 -9.13 14.95 7.74
CA LYS A 119 -10.03 16.10 7.92
C LYS A 119 -11.14 15.80 8.91
N GLY A 120 -11.71 14.59 8.86
CA GLY A 120 -12.69 14.12 9.84
C GLY A 120 -12.10 14.07 11.25
N LEU A 121 -10.86 13.58 11.40
CA LEU A 121 -10.15 13.52 12.67
C LEU A 121 -9.96 14.91 13.29
N ALA A 122 -9.59 15.90 12.47
CA ALA A 122 -9.45 17.28 12.92
C ALA A 122 -10.78 17.90 13.40
N LEU A 123 -11.92 17.42 12.88
CA LEU A 123 -13.27 17.87 13.26
C LEU A 123 -13.89 17.05 14.40
N ALA A 124 -13.30 15.89 14.72
CA ALA A 124 -13.78 14.98 15.75
C ALA A 124 -13.57 15.58 17.15
N ARG A 125 -14.56 15.43 18.01
CA ARG A 125 -14.58 15.91 19.40
C ARG A 125 -14.51 14.77 20.41
N GLY A 126 -14.73 13.54 19.96
CA GLY A 126 -14.70 12.35 20.78
C GLY A 126 -13.30 11.97 21.22
N GLU A 127 -13.22 11.32 22.37
CA GLU A 127 -11.98 10.76 22.92
C GLU A 127 -11.64 9.42 22.25
N ILE A 128 -12.64 8.77 21.63
CA ILE A 128 -12.48 7.55 20.84
C ILE A 128 -12.95 7.81 19.41
N ILE A 129 -12.16 7.36 18.46
CA ILE A 129 -12.40 7.48 17.02
C ILE A 129 -12.73 6.11 16.45
N GLY A 130 -13.86 6.02 15.76
CA GLY A 130 -14.12 4.97 14.78
C GLY A 130 -13.98 5.53 13.37
N TRP A 131 -13.40 4.76 12.47
CA TRP A 131 -13.44 5.05 11.03
C TRP A 131 -14.31 3.98 10.38
N LEU A 132 -15.32 4.39 9.61
CA LEU A 132 -16.22 3.48 8.90
C LEU A 132 -16.37 3.96 7.45
N ASN A 133 -16.01 3.13 6.47
CA ASN A 133 -16.21 3.50 5.06
C ASN A 133 -17.69 3.61 4.72
N SER A 134 -17.99 4.44 3.73
CA SER A 134 -19.34 4.78 3.26
C SER A 134 -20.19 3.62 2.74
N ASP A 135 -19.59 2.43 2.60
CA ASP A 135 -20.21 1.19 2.16
C ASP A 135 -20.26 0.10 3.25
N ASP A 136 -19.57 0.31 4.38
CA ASP A 136 -19.51 -0.64 5.50
C ASP A 136 -20.62 -0.36 6.54
N THR A 137 -20.87 -1.31 7.45
CA THR A 137 -21.85 -1.13 8.55
C THR A 137 -21.33 -1.67 9.88
N TYR A 138 -21.79 -1.11 11.01
CA TYR A 138 -21.54 -1.69 12.33
C TYR A 138 -22.55 -2.78 12.68
N GLU A 139 -22.12 -3.75 13.49
CA GLU A 139 -23.01 -4.65 14.23
C GLU A 139 -23.63 -3.93 15.44
N ALA A 140 -24.74 -4.45 15.96
CA ALA A 140 -25.36 -3.88 17.15
C ALA A 140 -24.44 -3.98 18.38
N GLY A 141 -24.35 -2.90 19.15
CA GLY A 141 -23.53 -2.84 20.35
C GLY A 141 -22.03 -2.66 20.11
N ALA A 142 -21.60 -2.48 18.86
CA ALA A 142 -20.18 -2.38 18.51
C ALA A 142 -19.46 -1.26 19.27
N VAL A 143 -20.06 -0.06 19.28
CA VAL A 143 -19.48 1.12 19.96
C VAL A 143 -19.40 0.90 21.46
N MET A 144 -20.48 0.40 22.09
CA MET A 144 -20.50 0.13 23.53
C MET A 144 -19.44 -0.91 23.93
N LYS A 145 -19.26 -1.98 23.13
CA LYS A 145 -18.23 -3.01 23.37
C LYS A 145 -16.82 -2.41 23.29
N ALA A 146 -16.55 -1.58 22.28
CA ALA A 146 -15.25 -0.94 22.11
C ALA A 146 -14.91 0.03 23.25
N VAL A 147 -15.87 0.87 23.66
CA VAL A 147 -15.71 1.80 24.79
C VAL A 147 -15.40 1.04 26.08
N LYS A 148 -16.20 0.01 26.40
CA LYS A 148 -15.98 -0.82 27.60
C LYS A 148 -14.59 -1.46 27.61
N ALA A 149 -14.15 -1.99 26.46
CA ALA A 149 -12.82 -2.59 26.35
C ALA A 149 -11.70 -1.57 26.59
N LEU A 150 -11.79 -0.39 25.97
CA LEU A 150 -10.79 0.67 26.16
C LEU A 150 -10.82 1.26 27.59
N GLN A 151 -11.98 1.36 28.24
CA GLN A 151 -12.05 1.78 29.64
C GLN A 151 -11.45 0.74 30.60
N ALA A 152 -11.69 -0.55 30.35
CA ALA A 152 -11.12 -1.64 31.13
C ALA A 152 -9.60 -1.78 30.95
N HIS A 153 -9.06 -1.29 29.83
CA HIS A 153 -7.65 -1.37 29.48
C HIS A 153 -7.10 0.00 29.07
N PRO A 154 -6.74 0.85 30.06
CA PRO A 154 -6.16 2.18 29.80
C PRO A 154 -4.85 2.15 29.00
N ASP A 155 -4.12 1.03 29.02
CA ASP A 155 -2.87 0.80 28.28
C ASP A 155 -3.08 0.47 26.79
N TRP A 156 -4.31 0.22 26.36
CA TRP A 156 -4.63 0.00 24.95
C TRP A 156 -4.84 1.32 24.24
N GLY A 157 -4.04 1.57 23.21
CA GLY A 157 -4.24 2.72 22.33
C GLY A 157 -5.35 2.49 21.31
N MET A 158 -5.67 1.22 21.06
CA MET A 158 -6.63 0.79 20.07
C MET A 158 -7.24 -0.56 20.47
N VAL A 159 -8.49 -0.79 20.07
CA VAL A 159 -9.14 -2.09 20.12
C VAL A 159 -9.73 -2.43 18.75
N HIS A 160 -9.75 -3.72 18.40
CA HIS A 160 -10.49 -4.22 17.26
C HIS A 160 -11.29 -5.47 17.61
N GLY A 161 -12.25 -5.84 16.77
CA GLY A 161 -12.97 -7.11 16.88
C GLY A 161 -13.02 -7.87 15.56
N ASN A 162 -13.88 -8.87 15.51
CA ASN A 162 -14.17 -9.61 14.29
C ASN A 162 -15.09 -8.80 13.36
N ALA A 163 -15.10 -9.17 12.08
CA ALA A 163 -16.00 -8.59 11.10
C ALA A 163 -16.55 -9.67 10.16
N TYR A 164 -17.76 -9.44 9.65
CA TYR A 164 -18.28 -10.20 8.51
C TYR A 164 -17.88 -9.54 7.20
N VAL A 165 -17.80 -10.33 6.14
CA VAL A 165 -17.82 -9.83 4.75
C VAL A 165 -19.26 -9.93 4.25
N THR A 166 -19.83 -8.81 3.82
CA THR A 166 -21.16 -8.74 3.25
C THR A 166 -21.13 -8.52 1.74
N ASN A 167 -22.18 -8.93 1.03
CA ASN A 167 -22.34 -8.59 -0.39
C ASN A 167 -22.93 -7.18 -0.58
N GLU A 168 -23.14 -6.77 -1.83
CA GLU A 168 -23.72 -5.46 -2.17
C GLU A 168 -25.10 -5.18 -1.55
N HIS A 169 -25.85 -6.23 -1.18
CA HIS A 169 -27.13 -6.15 -0.49
C HIS A 169 -27.02 -6.21 1.04
N ASN A 170 -25.80 -6.07 1.59
CA ASN A 170 -25.47 -6.17 3.01
C ASN A 170 -25.81 -7.53 3.65
N GLN A 171 -25.86 -8.60 2.85
CA GLN A 171 -26.06 -9.97 3.36
C GLN A 171 -24.71 -10.56 3.75
N LYS A 172 -24.61 -11.14 4.95
CA LYS A 172 -23.39 -11.80 5.44
C LYS A 172 -23.07 -13.03 4.58
N VAL A 173 -21.91 -13.00 3.92
CA VAL A 173 -21.45 -14.08 3.03
C VAL A 173 -20.43 -14.97 3.73
N THR A 174 -19.50 -14.37 4.46
CA THR A 174 -18.44 -15.06 5.19
C THR A 174 -17.95 -14.19 6.35
N VAL A 175 -17.04 -14.73 7.15
CA VAL A 175 -16.24 -13.96 8.11
C VAL A 175 -15.03 -13.35 7.42
N PHE A 176 -14.57 -12.18 7.88
CA PHE A 176 -13.32 -11.61 7.43
C PHE A 176 -12.19 -12.60 7.74
N PRO A 177 -11.37 -12.98 6.74
CA PRO A 177 -10.46 -14.10 6.90
C PRO A 177 -9.28 -13.74 7.81
N PHE A 178 -8.62 -14.79 8.34
CA PHE A 178 -7.38 -14.75 9.11
C PHE A 178 -7.52 -14.18 10.54
N PRO A 179 -8.05 -14.96 11.51
CA PRO A 179 -8.01 -14.55 12.91
C PRO A 179 -6.55 -14.28 13.31
N PRO A 180 -6.28 -13.18 14.03
CA PRO A 180 -4.91 -12.87 14.44
C PRO A 180 -4.36 -13.95 15.36
N LYS A 181 -3.04 -14.16 15.33
CA LYS A 181 -2.39 -14.73 16.52
C LYS A 181 -2.32 -13.64 17.58
N LEU A 182 -2.73 -13.98 18.78
CA LEU A 182 -2.71 -13.06 19.91
C LEU A 182 -1.37 -13.17 20.65
N PRO A 183 -0.81 -12.04 21.13
CA PRO A 183 -1.29 -10.66 20.95
C PRO A 183 -1.06 -10.11 19.53
N VAL A 184 -1.90 -9.19 19.08
CA VAL A 184 -1.65 -8.43 17.84
C VAL A 184 -0.60 -7.36 18.11
N ASP A 185 0.61 -7.57 17.61
CA ASP A 185 1.73 -6.65 17.72
C ASP A 185 2.37 -6.36 16.35
N ALA A 186 3.45 -5.57 16.35
CA ALA A 186 4.16 -5.22 15.12
C ALA A 186 4.76 -6.45 14.41
N ARG A 187 5.09 -7.54 15.14
CA ARG A 187 5.60 -8.78 14.53
C ARG A 187 4.48 -9.53 13.82
N GLU A 188 3.30 -9.62 14.42
CA GLU A 188 2.15 -10.25 13.77
C GLU A 188 1.72 -9.44 12.54
N LEU A 189 1.68 -8.11 12.63
CA LEU A 189 1.37 -7.23 11.50
C LEU A 189 2.39 -7.33 10.36
N PHE A 190 3.67 -7.60 10.67
CA PHE A 190 4.66 -7.88 9.62
C PHE A 190 4.27 -9.12 8.79
N GLU A 191 3.75 -10.16 9.41
CA GLU A 191 3.34 -11.38 8.70
C GLU A 191 2.09 -11.14 7.86
N CYS A 192 1.04 -10.51 8.41
CA CYS A 192 -0.18 -10.19 7.67
C CYS A 192 -1.03 -9.12 8.39
N CYS A 193 -1.91 -8.43 7.65
CA CYS A 193 -2.88 -7.49 8.20
C CYS A 193 -4.17 -8.24 8.59
N HIS A 194 -4.32 -8.51 9.89
CA HIS A 194 -5.45 -9.26 10.45
C HIS A 194 -6.58 -8.38 10.99
N ILE A 195 -6.36 -7.07 11.08
CA ILE A 195 -7.33 -6.12 11.61
C ILE A 195 -8.23 -5.69 10.46
N CYS A 196 -9.51 -6.02 10.56
CA CYS A 196 -10.51 -5.49 9.65
C CYS A 196 -10.77 -4.02 9.99
N GLN A 197 -10.48 -3.10 9.08
CA GLN A 197 -10.59 -1.66 9.31
C GLN A 197 -11.90 -1.22 9.99
N PRO A 198 -13.11 -1.61 9.52
CA PRO A 198 -14.34 -1.12 10.13
C PRO A 198 -14.58 -1.66 11.55
N SER A 199 -13.85 -2.69 12.02
CA SER A 199 -13.99 -3.18 13.40
C SER A 199 -13.06 -2.51 14.40
N ALA A 200 -12.28 -1.50 13.98
CA ALA A 200 -11.28 -0.81 14.80
C ALA A 200 -11.83 0.46 15.46
N PHE A 201 -11.49 0.65 16.73
CA PHE A 201 -11.73 1.87 17.51
C PHE A 201 -10.43 2.28 18.20
N ILE A 202 -10.07 3.56 18.08
CA ILE A 202 -8.75 4.09 18.44
C ILE A 202 -8.94 5.27 19.39
N ARG A 203 -8.10 5.39 20.42
CA ARG A 203 -8.07 6.64 21.20
C ARG A 203 -7.67 7.80 20.30
N LYS A 204 -8.38 8.91 20.40
CA LYS A 204 -8.10 10.10 19.57
C LYS A 204 -6.67 10.58 19.78
N GLU A 205 -6.21 10.64 21.03
CA GLU A 205 -4.83 11.06 21.38
C GLU A 205 -3.77 10.18 20.69
N VAL A 206 -4.02 8.88 20.57
CA VAL A 206 -3.10 7.95 19.90
C VAL A 206 -3.10 8.18 18.40
N MET A 207 -4.27 8.42 17.79
CA MET A 207 -4.37 8.74 16.37
C MET A 207 -3.67 10.06 16.04
N GLU A 208 -3.76 11.06 16.92
CA GLU A 208 -3.06 12.33 16.80
C GLU A 208 -1.54 12.18 17.02
N GLU A 209 -1.11 11.40 18.00
CA GLU A 209 0.31 11.12 18.30
C GLU A 209 1.03 10.49 17.09
N VAL A 210 0.41 9.48 16.47
CA VAL A 210 0.99 8.82 15.29
C VAL A 210 0.84 9.63 14.00
N GLY A 211 0.11 10.76 14.04
CA GLY A 211 -0.05 11.68 12.91
C GLY A 211 -1.16 11.34 11.92
N GLY A 212 -2.21 10.62 12.34
CA GLY A 212 -3.33 10.23 11.50
C GLY A 212 -2.97 9.17 10.45
N VAL A 213 -3.70 9.12 9.33
CA VAL A 213 -3.39 8.25 8.20
C VAL A 213 -2.42 8.92 7.22
N ASP A 214 -1.52 8.15 6.58
CA ASP A 214 -0.60 8.68 5.57
C ASP A 214 -1.37 9.01 4.28
N GLU A 215 -1.46 10.29 3.94
CA GLU A 215 -2.22 10.76 2.76
C GLU A 215 -1.63 10.35 1.41
N LYS A 216 -0.41 9.80 1.39
CA LYS A 216 0.19 9.27 0.16
C LYS A 216 -0.32 7.87 -0.18
N LEU A 217 -0.90 7.18 0.80
CA LEU A 217 -1.46 5.85 0.67
C LEU A 217 -2.90 5.95 0.15
N ASN A 218 -3.26 5.05 -0.76
CA ASN A 218 -4.57 5.02 -1.41
C ASN A 218 -5.35 3.72 -1.15
N PHE A 219 -4.68 2.73 -0.57
CA PHE A 219 -5.23 1.40 -0.39
C PHE A 219 -5.01 0.84 1.02
N CYS A 220 -3.80 0.92 1.55
CA CYS A 220 -3.40 0.25 2.81
C CYS A 220 -3.07 1.23 3.93
N MET A 221 -3.72 2.40 3.93
CA MET A 221 -3.52 3.43 4.96
C MET A 221 -3.91 2.96 6.37
N ASP A 222 -4.82 2.00 6.46
CA ASP A 222 -5.17 1.29 7.69
C ASP A 222 -4.01 0.43 8.18
N TYR A 223 -3.42 -0.39 7.31
CA TYR A 223 -2.28 -1.24 7.64
C TYR A 223 -1.05 -0.43 8.11
N ASP A 224 -0.71 0.66 7.42
CA ASP A 224 0.34 1.60 7.86
C ASP A 224 0.05 2.18 9.25
N LEU A 225 -1.22 2.55 9.51
CA LEU A 225 -1.65 3.08 10.81
C LEU A 225 -1.53 2.03 11.92
N TRP A 226 -2.00 0.80 11.68
CA TRP A 226 -1.90 -0.31 12.65
C TRP A 226 -0.46 -0.59 13.04
N ILE A 227 0.48 -0.59 12.08
CA ILE A 227 1.90 -0.80 12.36
C ILE A 227 2.46 0.32 13.24
N ARG A 228 2.14 1.58 12.93
CA ARG A 228 2.60 2.73 13.71
C ARG A 228 2.08 2.69 15.15
N ILE A 229 0.80 2.35 15.33
CA ILE A 229 0.20 2.18 16.65
C ILE A 229 0.85 1.01 17.40
N ALA A 230 0.98 -0.16 16.77
CA ALA A 230 1.54 -1.36 17.40
C ALA A 230 3.01 -1.22 17.85
N LYS A 231 3.74 -0.22 17.32
CA LYS A 231 5.11 0.09 17.74
C LYS A 231 5.18 0.89 19.04
N THR A 232 4.12 1.61 19.41
CA THR A 232 4.11 2.48 20.60
C THR A 232 3.03 2.12 21.62
N HIS A 233 1.97 1.44 21.21
CA HIS A 233 0.80 1.12 22.02
C HIS A 233 0.36 -0.33 21.86
N ARG A 234 -0.32 -0.85 22.90
CA ARG A 234 -0.97 -2.16 22.80
C ARG A 234 -2.25 -2.05 21.99
N ILE A 235 -2.47 -3.06 21.15
CA ILE A 235 -3.71 -3.26 20.41
C ILE A 235 -4.48 -4.39 21.09
N GLY A 236 -5.69 -4.08 21.55
CA GLY A 236 -6.61 -5.04 22.15
C GLY A 236 -7.48 -5.75 21.13
N THR A 237 -7.95 -6.94 21.49
CA THR A 237 -8.88 -7.73 20.67
C THR A 237 -10.14 -8.04 21.46
N ILE A 238 -11.30 -7.80 20.85
CA ILE A 238 -12.62 -8.21 21.33
C ILE A 238 -13.03 -9.48 20.58
N GLU A 239 -13.35 -10.55 21.30
CA GLU A 239 -13.83 -11.82 20.73
C GLU A 239 -15.32 -11.76 20.34
N ASP A 240 -15.70 -10.74 19.57
CA ASP A 240 -17.06 -10.53 19.08
C ASP A 240 -17.04 -9.81 17.73
N TYR A 241 -18.15 -9.87 16.99
CA TYR A 241 -18.30 -9.18 15.71
C TYR A 241 -18.73 -7.74 15.96
N LEU A 242 -17.94 -6.80 15.43
CA LEU A 242 -18.20 -5.36 15.59
C LEU A 242 -18.67 -4.73 14.29
N ALA A 243 -18.34 -5.29 13.13
CA ALA A 243 -18.62 -4.64 11.85
C ALA A 243 -18.84 -5.61 10.69
N ASN A 244 -19.27 -5.05 9.57
CA ASN A 244 -19.46 -5.68 8.28
C ASN A 244 -18.68 -4.90 7.23
N ALA A 245 -17.72 -5.57 6.59
CA ALA A 245 -16.98 -5.04 5.44
C ALA A 245 -17.71 -5.44 4.15
N ARG A 246 -18.20 -4.46 3.38
CA ARG A 246 -18.97 -4.76 2.16
C ARG A 246 -18.05 -5.03 0.99
N TYR A 247 -18.32 -6.12 0.26
CA TYR A 247 -17.62 -6.48 -0.97
C TYR A 247 -18.58 -6.42 -2.16
N HIS A 248 -18.26 -5.56 -3.13
CA HIS A 248 -19.02 -5.37 -4.35
C HIS A 248 -18.10 -5.04 -5.54
N GLY A 249 -18.64 -5.08 -6.76
CA GLY A 249 -17.86 -5.00 -8.00
C GLY A 249 -17.11 -3.69 -8.25
N SER A 250 -17.44 -2.62 -7.53
CA SER A 250 -16.77 -1.32 -7.58
C SER A 250 -15.94 -1.01 -6.33
N SER A 251 -15.88 -1.92 -5.34
CA SER A 251 -15.04 -1.75 -4.16
C SER A 251 -13.56 -1.71 -4.56
N LYS A 252 -12.76 -0.93 -3.84
CA LYS A 252 -11.30 -0.90 -4.05
C LYS A 252 -10.70 -2.28 -3.90
N SER A 253 -11.11 -3.02 -2.87
CA SER A 253 -10.67 -4.40 -2.60
C SER A 253 -10.91 -5.35 -3.77
N GLY A 254 -12.05 -5.22 -4.47
CA GLY A 254 -12.36 -6.04 -5.63
C GLY A 254 -11.67 -5.62 -6.92
N THR A 255 -11.32 -4.34 -7.08
CA THR A 255 -10.88 -3.79 -8.38
C THR A 255 -9.40 -3.39 -8.45
N GLN A 256 -8.79 -3.08 -7.30
CA GLN A 256 -7.46 -2.45 -7.24
C GLN A 256 -6.43 -3.23 -6.39
N TRP A 257 -6.80 -4.37 -5.80
CA TRP A 257 -5.89 -5.17 -4.97
C TRP A 257 -4.58 -5.52 -5.68
N ALA A 258 -4.68 -6.03 -6.91
CA ALA A 258 -3.50 -6.48 -7.65
C ALA A 258 -2.71 -5.34 -8.33
N SER A 259 -3.25 -4.13 -8.45
CA SER A 259 -2.59 -3.02 -9.15
C SER A 259 -2.06 -1.94 -8.21
N VAL A 260 -2.76 -1.70 -7.10
CA VAL A 260 -2.43 -0.67 -6.10
C VAL A 260 -2.16 -1.32 -4.75
N GLY A 261 -3.05 -2.20 -4.28
CA GLY A 261 -2.98 -2.77 -2.92
C GLY A 261 -1.71 -3.54 -2.62
N ILE A 262 -1.37 -4.54 -3.45
CA ILE A 262 -0.14 -5.33 -3.23
C ILE A 262 1.11 -4.45 -3.26
N PRO A 263 1.38 -3.62 -4.29
CA PRO A 263 2.55 -2.73 -4.29
C PRO A 263 2.64 -1.86 -3.04
N GLU A 264 1.53 -1.22 -2.67
CA GLU A 264 1.48 -0.32 -1.52
C GLU A 264 1.73 -1.05 -0.19
N VAL A 265 1.21 -2.28 -0.03
CA VAL A 265 1.47 -3.14 1.14
C VAL A 265 2.94 -3.57 1.19
N LEU A 266 3.55 -3.94 0.06
CA LEU A 266 4.96 -4.31 0.00
C LEU A 266 5.87 -3.13 0.35
N GLU A 267 5.56 -1.94 -0.17
CA GLU A 267 6.29 -0.70 0.13
C GLU A 267 6.12 -0.31 1.60
N THR A 268 4.91 -0.42 2.15
CA THR A 268 4.62 -0.14 3.56
C THR A 268 5.34 -1.12 4.49
N SER A 269 5.32 -2.41 4.16
CA SER A 269 6.06 -3.43 4.92
C SER A 269 7.58 -3.15 4.90
N LEU A 270 8.13 -2.83 3.72
CA LEU A 270 9.54 -2.48 3.59
C LEU A 270 9.91 -1.19 4.34
N LYS A 271 9.05 -0.15 4.28
CA LYS A 271 9.20 1.13 5.00
C LYS A 271 9.30 0.91 6.50
N HIS A 272 8.41 0.08 7.06
CA HIS A 272 8.31 -0.09 8.51
C HIS A 272 9.22 -1.13 9.10
N PHE A 273 9.47 -2.22 8.37
CA PHE A 273 10.20 -3.38 8.89
C PHE A 273 11.55 -3.59 8.22
N GLY A 274 11.86 -2.86 7.14
CA GLY A 274 13.08 -3.07 6.35
C GLY A 274 13.11 -4.41 5.58
N ALA A 275 12.01 -5.16 5.61
CA ALA A 275 11.85 -6.46 4.98
C ALA A 275 10.38 -6.69 4.59
N ILE A 276 10.13 -7.76 3.84
CA ILE A 276 8.79 -8.20 3.44
C ILE A 276 8.61 -9.66 3.82
N SER A 277 7.50 -9.98 4.48
CA SER A 277 7.18 -11.33 4.91
C SER A 277 7.02 -12.31 3.76
N ASN A 278 7.10 -13.60 4.07
CA ASN A 278 6.83 -14.63 3.07
C ASN A 278 5.35 -14.68 2.70
N THR A 279 4.45 -14.33 3.60
CA THR A 279 3.01 -14.24 3.30
C THR A 279 2.75 -13.17 2.24
N TRP A 280 3.22 -11.93 2.45
CA TRP A 280 3.03 -10.85 1.48
C TRP A 280 3.65 -11.16 0.12
N PHE A 281 4.87 -11.68 0.09
CA PHE A 281 5.54 -11.97 -1.17
C PHE A 281 5.04 -13.26 -1.85
N ALA A 282 5.08 -14.40 -1.16
CA ALA A 282 4.78 -15.70 -1.76
C ALA A 282 3.29 -15.95 -1.98
N ASP A 283 2.42 -15.42 -1.12
CA ASP A 283 0.99 -15.74 -1.16
C ASP A 283 0.15 -14.65 -1.80
N HIS A 284 0.55 -13.38 -1.67
CA HIS A 284 -0.18 -12.28 -2.30
C HIS A 284 0.47 -11.83 -3.61
N TYR A 285 1.76 -11.51 -3.62
CA TYR A 285 2.43 -11.00 -4.82
C TYR A 285 2.61 -12.08 -5.91
N VAL A 286 3.27 -13.21 -5.62
CA VAL A 286 3.62 -14.21 -6.64
C VAL A 286 2.41 -14.69 -7.48
N PRO A 287 1.25 -15.05 -6.90
CA PRO A 287 0.11 -15.52 -7.68
C PRO A 287 -0.42 -14.49 -8.69
N GLN A 288 -0.35 -13.20 -8.35
CA GLN A 288 -0.88 -12.11 -9.17
C GLN A 288 0.09 -11.67 -10.27
N TYR A 289 1.40 -11.69 -9.99
CA TYR A 289 2.41 -11.08 -10.85
C TYR A 289 3.20 -12.07 -11.72
N ARG A 290 3.17 -13.37 -11.42
CA ARG A 290 3.90 -14.39 -12.21
C ARG A 290 3.56 -14.39 -13.71
N LYS A 291 2.33 -14.01 -14.06
CA LYS A 291 1.84 -13.92 -15.45
C LYS A 291 2.58 -12.89 -16.30
N TYR A 292 3.27 -11.93 -15.68
CA TYR A 292 4.05 -10.90 -16.39
C TYR A 292 5.47 -11.34 -16.75
N GLY A 293 5.87 -12.56 -16.37
CA GLY A 293 7.15 -13.16 -16.74
C GLY A 293 8.31 -12.82 -15.80
N ILE A 294 9.39 -13.59 -15.92
CA ILE A 294 10.51 -13.60 -14.98
C ILE A 294 11.25 -12.25 -14.88
N TYR A 295 11.45 -11.55 -16.00
CA TYR A 295 12.15 -10.26 -16.01
C TYR A 295 11.39 -9.16 -15.27
N ARG A 296 10.05 -9.20 -15.27
CA ARG A 296 9.27 -8.31 -14.42
C ARG A 296 9.43 -8.68 -12.96
N MET A 297 9.34 -9.97 -12.63
CA MET A 297 9.50 -10.44 -11.25
C MET A 297 10.89 -10.15 -10.68
N LEU A 298 11.97 -10.35 -11.44
CA LEU A 298 13.32 -10.05 -10.96
C LEU A 298 13.52 -8.55 -10.68
N ARG A 299 12.93 -7.67 -11.49
CA ARG A 299 12.93 -6.23 -11.21
C ARG A 299 12.21 -5.94 -9.90
N ASP A 300 11.02 -6.49 -9.70
CA ASP A 300 10.24 -6.26 -8.49
C ASP A 300 10.92 -6.89 -7.26
N VAL A 301 11.52 -8.08 -7.37
CA VAL A 301 12.36 -8.73 -6.35
C VAL A 301 13.49 -7.82 -5.87
N LYS A 302 14.16 -7.14 -6.81
CA LYS A 302 15.21 -6.15 -6.53
C LYS A 302 14.66 -4.87 -5.91
N THR A 303 13.57 -4.33 -6.45
CA THR A 303 12.90 -3.12 -5.95
C THR A 303 12.48 -3.28 -4.50
N TYR A 304 11.83 -4.41 -4.20
CA TYR A 304 11.29 -4.72 -2.89
C TYR A 304 12.28 -5.40 -1.94
N LYS A 305 13.56 -5.50 -2.34
CA LYS A 305 14.63 -6.11 -1.54
C LYS A 305 14.25 -7.48 -0.97
N VAL A 306 13.58 -8.30 -1.78
CA VAL A 306 13.05 -9.60 -1.36
C VAL A 306 14.15 -10.51 -0.82
N PHE A 307 15.34 -10.44 -1.42
CA PHE A 307 16.56 -11.14 -0.98
C PHE A 307 17.63 -10.16 -0.46
N GLY A 308 17.24 -9.00 0.08
CA GLY A 308 18.18 -7.99 0.59
C GLY A 308 18.72 -7.06 -0.50
N ASN A 309 19.89 -6.47 -0.23
CA ASN A 309 20.57 -5.56 -1.17
C ASN A 309 21.37 -6.37 -2.19
N THR A 310 20.71 -6.86 -3.22
CA THR A 310 21.35 -7.68 -4.25
C THR A 310 22.11 -6.85 -5.29
N PRO A 311 22.93 -7.46 -6.16
CA PRO A 311 23.71 -6.76 -7.18
C PRO A 311 22.86 -5.86 -8.06
N LYS A 312 23.38 -4.66 -8.36
CA LYS A 312 22.69 -3.63 -9.14
C LYS A 312 23.60 -3.05 -10.20
N LEU A 313 23.05 -2.87 -11.39
CA LEU A 313 23.72 -2.17 -12.48
C LEU A 313 23.81 -0.67 -12.14
N ALA A 314 25.02 -0.14 -12.04
CA ALA A 314 25.28 1.26 -11.77
C ALA A 314 25.46 2.07 -13.07
N GLU A 315 26.24 1.53 -14.02
CA GLU A 315 26.49 2.17 -15.31
C GLU A 315 26.54 1.14 -16.44
N MET A 316 26.18 1.57 -17.66
CA MET A 316 26.38 0.80 -18.88
C MET A 316 26.56 1.71 -20.10
N ASN A 317 27.37 1.29 -21.08
CA ASN A 317 27.54 2.01 -22.35
C ASN A 317 26.57 1.54 -23.47
N ARG A 318 25.39 1.01 -23.10
CA ARG A 318 24.33 0.65 -24.06
C ARG A 318 23.64 1.92 -24.58
N TYR A 319 23.43 2.00 -25.88
CA TYR A 319 22.74 3.13 -26.50
C TYR A 319 21.24 3.19 -26.11
N PRO A 320 20.57 4.35 -26.23
CA PRO A 320 19.15 4.50 -25.89
C PRO A 320 18.20 3.61 -26.69
N ASP A 321 18.56 3.31 -27.95
CA ASP A 321 17.86 2.36 -28.83
C ASP A 321 18.12 0.88 -28.48
N ARG A 322 18.84 0.63 -27.38
CA ARG A 322 19.26 -0.68 -26.85
C ARG A 322 20.33 -1.38 -27.68
N MET A 323 20.86 -0.76 -28.73
CA MET A 323 22.04 -1.28 -29.40
C MET A 323 23.22 -1.29 -28.43
N VAL A 324 24.04 -2.33 -28.51
CA VAL A 324 25.30 -2.38 -27.77
C VAL A 324 26.48 -2.10 -28.70
N PRO A 325 27.51 -1.36 -28.25
CA PRO A 325 28.79 -1.30 -28.94
C PRO A 325 29.45 -2.70 -28.97
N ILE A 326 30.52 -2.85 -29.75
CA ILE A 326 31.29 -4.13 -29.82
C ILE A 326 31.79 -4.56 -28.43
N GLN A 327 32.18 -3.58 -27.61
CA GLN A 327 32.57 -3.77 -26.21
C GLN A 327 31.50 -3.16 -25.32
N LEU A 328 30.59 -3.99 -24.83
CA LEU A 328 29.64 -3.60 -23.79
C LEU A 328 30.37 -3.58 -22.45
N VAL A 329 30.35 -2.44 -21.76
CA VAL A 329 30.95 -2.25 -20.44
C VAL A 329 29.84 -1.98 -19.45
N LEU A 330 29.85 -2.74 -18.35
CA LEU A 330 28.90 -2.65 -17.25
C LEU A 330 29.67 -2.38 -15.96
N SER A 331 29.18 -1.46 -15.14
CA SER A 331 29.61 -1.28 -13.76
C SER A 331 28.51 -1.80 -12.83
N ILE A 332 28.81 -2.81 -12.02
CA ILE A 332 27.85 -3.48 -11.13
C ILE A 332 28.28 -3.25 -9.68
N LYS A 333 27.38 -2.68 -8.89
CA LYS A 333 27.55 -2.57 -7.43
C LYS A 333 27.03 -3.81 -6.74
N VAL A 334 27.78 -4.30 -5.77
CA VAL A 334 27.53 -5.53 -5.03
C VAL A 334 27.59 -5.26 -3.54
N ASP A 335 26.63 -5.83 -2.81
CA ASP A 335 26.71 -5.96 -1.36
C ASP A 335 27.44 -7.29 -1.06
N PRO A 336 28.53 -7.30 -0.28
CA PRO A 336 29.27 -8.53 0.02
C PRO A 336 28.41 -9.64 0.67
N GLU A 337 27.32 -9.29 1.36
CA GLU A 337 26.37 -10.27 1.92
C GLU A 337 25.55 -10.98 0.83
N HIS A 338 25.45 -10.37 -0.36
CA HIS A 338 24.74 -10.88 -1.52
C HIS A 338 25.61 -10.76 -2.78
N PRO A 339 26.69 -11.57 -2.89
CA PRO A 339 27.69 -11.43 -3.95
C PRO A 339 27.09 -11.64 -5.34
N LEU A 340 27.71 -11.04 -6.36
CA LEU A 340 27.38 -11.30 -7.75
C LEU A 340 27.63 -12.78 -8.06
N ASP A 341 26.64 -13.44 -8.66
CA ASP A 341 26.73 -14.85 -9.04
C ASP A 341 26.53 -15.03 -10.55
N THR A 342 25.50 -14.39 -11.11
CA THR A 342 25.07 -14.59 -12.49
C THR A 342 24.69 -13.26 -13.14
N LEU A 343 25.03 -13.04 -14.40
CA LEU A 343 24.47 -11.99 -15.24
C LEU A 343 23.51 -12.60 -16.25
N LEU A 344 22.25 -12.21 -16.20
CA LEU A 344 21.30 -12.51 -17.26
C LEU A 344 21.42 -11.49 -18.38
N LEU A 345 21.55 -11.99 -19.60
CA LEU A 345 21.57 -11.18 -20.82
C LEU A 345 20.55 -11.72 -21.81
N LYS A 346 19.49 -10.94 -22.05
CA LYS A 346 18.53 -11.21 -23.13
C LYS A 346 18.75 -10.23 -24.26
N GLY A 347 18.94 -10.74 -25.46
CA GLY A 347 19.24 -9.89 -26.60
C GLY A 347 18.84 -10.50 -27.94
N GLN A 348 19.02 -9.68 -28.98
CA GLN A 348 18.73 -10.05 -30.34
C GLN A 348 19.83 -9.56 -31.29
N ILE A 349 20.33 -10.44 -32.15
CA ILE A 349 21.15 -10.08 -33.31
C ILE A 349 20.23 -9.50 -34.39
N PRO A 350 20.48 -8.28 -34.91
CA PRO A 350 19.64 -7.65 -35.92
C PRO A 350 19.51 -8.50 -37.20
N LEU A 351 18.30 -8.58 -37.76
CA LEU A 351 17.97 -9.43 -38.92
C LEU A 351 18.62 -8.97 -40.24
N ASN A 352 18.99 -7.69 -40.35
CA ASN A 352 19.55 -7.10 -41.57
C ASN A 352 21.05 -7.37 -41.73
N VAL A 353 21.59 -8.32 -40.98
CA VAL A 353 23.00 -8.71 -41.02
C VAL A 353 23.10 -9.95 -41.91
N PRO A 354 23.99 -9.97 -42.93
CA PRO A 354 24.22 -11.16 -43.72
C PRO A 354 24.48 -12.35 -42.79
N ALA A 355 23.84 -13.50 -43.05
CA ALA A 355 23.99 -14.70 -42.24
C ALA A 355 25.48 -15.05 -42.11
N GLN A 356 26.08 -14.68 -40.98
CA GLN A 356 27.42 -15.13 -40.64
C GLN A 356 27.34 -16.62 -40.29
N PRO A 357 28.38 -17.42 -40.60
CA PRO A 357 28.40 -18.82 -40.19
C PRO A 357 28.12 -18.92 -38.69
N GLN A 358 27.11 -19.71 -38.29
CA GLN A 358 26.70 -19.89 -36.88
C GLN A 358 27.88 -20.29 -35.97
N ASN A 359 28.96 -20.81 -36.55
CA ASN A 359 30.16 -21.26 -35.85
C ASN A 359 31.07 -20.14 -35.29
N ILE A 360 30.74 -18.84 -35.47
CA ILE A 360 31.65 -17.72 -35.10
C ILE A 360 31.02 -16.73 -34.09
N GLN A 361 29.72 -16.81 -33.79
CA GLN A 361 29.05 -15.84 -32.89
C GLN A 361 29.29 -16.18 -31.41
N GLN A 362 30.27 -15.52 -30.81
CA GLN A 362 30.61 -15.65 -29.39
C GLN A 362 30.77 -14.30 -28.71
N LEU A 363 30.44 -14.28 -27.43
CA LEU A 363 30.73 -13.20 -26.51
C LEU A 363 31.89 -13.61 -25.62
N THR A 364 32.97 -12.83 -25.63
CA THR A 364 34.06 -12.97 -24.66
C THR A 364 33.76 -12.08 -23.47
N VAL A 365 33.65 -12.66 -22.28
CA VAL A 365 33.25 -11.95 -21.06
C VAL A 365 34.45 -11.82 -20.13
N MET A 366 34.74 -10.60 -19.73
CA MET A 366 35.74 -10.26 -18.72
C MET A 366 35.05 -9.77 -17.45
N LEU A 367 35.58 -10.16 -16.29
CA LEU A 367 35.17 -9.67 -14.98
C LEU A 367 36.41 -9.11 -14.29
N ASN A 368 36.39 -7.82 -13.96
CA ASN A 368 37.48 -7.11 -13.29
C ASN A 368 38.84 -7.30 -14.00
N GLY A 369 38.82 -7.28 -15.34
CA GLY A 369 40.00 -7.45 -16.19
C GLY A 369 40.47 -8.90 -16.39
N GLN A 370 39.82 -9.88 -15.77
CA GLN A 370 40.11 -11.31 -15.94
C GLN A 370 39.08 -11.99 -16.85
N LEU A 371 39.53 -12.96 -17.64
CA LEU A 371 38.63 -13.73 -18.50
C LEU A 371 37.68 -14.57 -17.64
N ALA A 372 36.38 -14.25 -17.70
CA ALA A 372 35.33 -15.03 -17.04
C ALA A 372 34.88 -16.21 -17.93
N GLY A 373 34.90 -16.03 -19.25
CA GLY A 373 34.62 -17.11 -20.19
C GLY A 373 34.22 -16.64 -21.58
N ASN A 374 33.90 -17.60 -22.44
CA ASN A 374 33.35 -17.36 -23.78
C ASN A 374 31.97 -18.01 -23.88
N VAL A 375 30.97 -17.25 -24.30
CA VAL A 375 29.59 -17.70 -24.40
C VAL A 375 29.17 -17.70 -25.86
N ARG A 376 28.75 -18.86 -26.37
CA ARG A 376 28.23 -18.98 -27.74
C ARG A 376 26.77 -18.51 -27.78
N ILE A 377 26.42 -17.78 -28.84
CA ILE A 377 25.03 -17.37 -29.05
C ILE A 377 24.30 -18.47 -29.84
N PRO A 378 23.24 -19.07 -29.27
CA PRO A 378 22.58 -20.22 -29.88
C PRO A 378 21.66 -19.87 -31.05
N ALA A 379 21.14 -18.64 -31.07
CA ALA A 379 20.18 -18.16 -32.06
C ALA A 379 20.15 -16.63 -32.10
N ASN A 380 19.52 -16.06 -33.14
CA ASN A 380 19.40 -14.61 -33.28
C ASN A 380 18.72 -13.96 -32.07
N LEU A 381 17.67 -14.56 -31.53
CA LEU A 381 17.11 -14.17 -30.23
C LEU A 381 17.70 -15.10 -29.18
N PHE A 382 18.28 -14.53 -28.13
CA PHE A 382 18.99 -15.30 -27.12
C PHE A 382 18.71 -14.80 -25.71
N GLU A 383 18.89 -15.73 -24.78
CA GLU A 383 18.81 -15.52 -23.34
C GLU A 383 19.96 -16.31 -22.71
N LEU A 384 20.88 -15.61 -22.07
CA LEU A 384 22.13 -16.17 -21.57
C LEU A 384 22.19 -16.01 -20.05
N GLU A 385 22.53 -17.11 -19.37
CA GLU A 385 22.96 -17.12 -17.96
C GLU A 385 24.49 -17.13 -17.94
N ILE A 386 25.12 -16.01 -17.58
CA ILE A 386 26.58 -15.86 -17.58
C ILE A 386 27.08 -15.89 -16.13
N PRO A 387 27.81 -16.94 -15.68
CA PRO A 387 28.35 -16.98 -14.33
C PRO A 387 29.46 -15.92 -14.13
N LEU A 388 29.31 -15.04 -13.15
CA LEU A 388 30.22 -13.92 -12.88
C LEU A 388 30.47 -13.75 -11.36
N ARG A 389 30.93 -14.83 -10.72
CA ARG A 389 31.09 -14.87 -9.26
C ARG A 389 32.08 -13.82 -8.76
N SER A 390 31.61 -12.89 -7.94
CA SER A 390 32.45 -11.89 -7.29
C SER A 390 31.76 -11.26 -6.07
N ASP A 391 32.54 -11.03 -5.03
CA ASP A 391 32.18 -10.33 -3.80
C ASP A 391 32.74 -8.90 -3.73
N GLN A 392 33.49 -8.46 -4.75
CA GLN A 392 34.02 -7.10 -4.81
C GLN A 392 32.86 -6.09 -4.85
N ALA A 393 32.95 -5.01 -4.07
CA ALA A 393 31.87 -4.03 -3.96
C ALA A 393 31.51 -3.36 -5.31
N GLU A 394 32.50 -3.21 -6.18
CA GLU A 394 32.34 -2.72 -7.54
C GLU A 394 32.94 -3.72 -8.52
N ASN A 395 32.14 -4.13 -9.51
CA ASN A 395 32.54 -5.08 -10.53
C ASN A 395 32.42 -4.44 -11.89
N ARG A 396 33.49 -4.51 -12.67
CA ARG A 396 33.51 -4.11 -14.07
C ARG A 396 33.38 -5.36 -14.94
N VAL A 397 32.29 -5.44 -15.69
CA VAL A 397 32.05 -6.53 -16.65
C VAL A 397 32.20 -5.98 -18.06
N GLU A 398 33.01 -6.64 -18.87
CA GLU A 398 33.21 -6.29 -20.27
C GLU A 398 32.81 -7.46 -21.14
N ILE A 399 31.97 -7.20 -22.13
CA ILE A 399 31.49 -8.21 -23.07
C ILE A 399 31.89 -7.78 -24.46
N TYR A 400 32.80 -8.55 -25.07
CA TYR A 400 33.30 -8.34 -26.42
C TYR A 400 32.59 -9.27 -27.38
N SER A 401 31.96 -8.72 -28.40
CA SER A 401 31.37 -9.50 -29.47
C SER A 401 32.38 -9.84 -30.56
N SER A 402 32.38 -11.08 -31.04
CA SER A 402 33.18 -11.48 -32.20
C SER A 402 32.63 -10.97 -33.54
N TRP A 403 31.48 -10.29 -33.53
CA TRP A 403 30.85 -9.71 -34.71
C TRP A 403 30.40 -8.26 -34.45
N HIS A 404 30.22 -7.54 -35.55
CA HIS A 404 29.70 -6.18 -35.53
C HIS A 404 28.73 -5.93 -36.67
N VAL A 405 27.94 -4.88 -36.51
CA VAL A 405 26.95 -4.39 -37.45
C VAL A 405 27.09 -2.87 -37.53
N ILE A 406 26.87 -2.32 -38.72
CA ILE A 406 26.90 -0.87 -38.93
C ILE A 406 25.46 -0.37 -38.90
N VAL A 407 25.11 0.45 -37.92
CA VAL A 407 23.77 1.02 -37.74
C VAL A 407 23.81 2.49 -38.10
N PRO A 408 22.88 3.00 -38.93
CA PRO A 408 22.76 4.43 -39.17
C PRO A 408 22.34 5.15 -37.89
N ASP A 409 23.03 6.22 -37.54
CA ASP A 409 22.72 7.09 -36.39
C ASP A 409 22.03 8.38 -36.82
N SER A 410 22.43 8.89 -37.99
CA SER A 410 21.80 9.98 -38.74
C SER A 410 22.14 9.80 -40.24
N GLN A 411 21.73 10.72 -41.12
CA GLN A 411 22.07 10.60 -42.56
C GLN A 411 23.59 10.57 -42.85
N GLU A 412 24.43 11.10 -41.94
CA GLU A 412 25.88 11.19 -42.14
C GLU A 412 26.70 10.35 -41.15
N ASN A 413 26.11 9.90 -40.03
CA ASN A 413 26.85 9.22 -38.97
C ASN A 413 26.47 7.74 -38.86
N LYS A 414 27.49 6.87 -38.78
CA LYS A 414 27.34 5.41 -38.70
C LYS A 414 27.96 4.90 -37.40
N ARG A 415 27.18 4.16 -36.61
CA ARG A 415 27.65 3.50 -35.37
C ARG A 415 28.06 2.06 -35.66
N VAL A 416 29.14 1.62 -35.03
CA VAL A 416 29.54 0.22 -35.03
C VAL A 416 29.02 -0.43 -33.75
N CYS A 417 28.06 -1.31 -33.92
CA CYS A 417 27.34 -1.98 -32.84
C CYS A 417 27.48 -3.50 -32.99
N SER A 418 26.85 -4.28 -32.10
CA SER A 418 26.85 -5.74 -32.21
C SER A 418 25.46 -6.35 -32.17
N PHE A 419 24.71 -6.16 -31.07
CA PHE A 419 23.37 -6.71 -30.89
C PHE A 419 22.45 -5.73 -30.14
N LEU A 420 21.16 -6.05 -30.07
CA LEU A 420 20.20 -5.37 -29.19
C LEU A 420 20.18 -6.07 -27.84
N ALA A 421 20.48 -5.37 -26.75
CA ALA A 421 20.33 -5.93 -25.41
C ALA A 421 18.98 -5.50 -24.85
N HIS A 422 18.02 -6.42 -24.76
CA HIS A 422 16.69 -6.15 -24.21
C HIS A 422 16.72 -6.08 -22.68
N GLU A 423 17.33 -7.08 -22.03
CA GLU A 423 17.43 -7.17 -20.57
C GLU A 423 18.89 -7.46 -20.18
N ILE A 424 19.37 -6.76 -19.16
CA ILE A 424 20.70 -6.95 -18.54
C ILE A 424 20.47 -6.94 -17.05
N VAL A 425 20.52 -8.10 -16.39
CA VAL A 425 20.14 -8.24 -14.98
C VAL A 425 21.24 -8.97 -14.21
N PRO A 426 22.05 -8.27 -13.41
CA PRO A 426 22.99 -8.92 -12.50
C PRO A 426 22.22 -9.53 -11.33
N LEU A 427 22.55 -10.76 -10.96
CA LEU A 427 21.87 -11.56 -9.95
C LEU A 427 22.83 -11.99 -8.85
N SER A 428 22.34 -11.90 -7.61
CA SER A 428 22.88 -12.65 -6.47
C SER A 428 22.63 -14.16 -6.63
N ARG A 429 23.23 -14.95 -5.75
CA ARG A 429 23.00 -16.41 -5.71
C ARG A 429 21.52 -16.75 -5.48
N GLU A 430 20.86 -16.04 -4.59
CA GLU A 430 19.44 -16.22 -4.24
C GLU A 430 18.53 -15.87 -5.43
N GLU A 431 18.82 -14.76 -6.12
CA GLU A 431 18.07 -14.35 -7.31
C GLU A 431 18.28 -15.29 -8.49
N ALA A 432 19.50 -15.80 -8.67
CA ALA A 432 19.79 -16.82 -9.69
C ALA A 432 19.06 -18.14 -9.40
N ALA A 433 18.96 -18.54 -8.13
CA ALA A 433 18.16 -19.68 -7.72
C ALA A 433 16.65 -19.43 -7.96
N PHE A 434 16.15 -18.24 -7.60
CA PHE A 434 14.77 -17.84 -7.89
C PHE A 434 14.45 -17.89 -9.38
N PHE A 435 15.35 -17.37 -10.23
CA PHE A 435 15.22 -17.44 -11.70
C PHE A 435 15.10 -18.88 -12.19
N ARG A 436 15.95 -19.79 -11.70
CA ARG A 436 15.93 -21.20 -12.09
C ARG A 436 14.66 -21.92 -11.64
N VAL A 437 14.20 -21.68 -10.41
CA VAL A 437 12.94 -22.27 -9.92
C VAL A 437 11.75 -21.72 -10.70
N PHE A 438 11.72 -20.42 -10.99
CA PHE A 438 10.67 -19.83 -11.81
C PHE A 438 10.64 -20.38 -13.25
N THR A 439 11.80 -20.67 -13.84
CA THR A 439 11.86 -21.14 -15.24
C THR A 439 11.66 -22.64 -15.37
N LYS A 440 12.04 -23.45 -14.37
CA LYS A 440 12.05 -24.92 -14.45
C LYS A 440 11.06 -25.62 -13.52
N GLU A 441 10.71 -25.01 -12.39
CA GLU A 441 9.94 -25.65 -11.30
C GLU A 441 8.82 -24.73 -10.78
N GLN A 442 8.06 -24.10 -11.68
CA GLN A 442 7.04 -23.08 -11.32
C GLN A 442 6.06 -23.50 -10.22
N HIS A 443 5.68 -24.78 -10.20
CA HIS A 443 4.76 -25.32 -9.21
C HIS A 443 5.32 -25.29 -7.78
N ARG A 444 6.65 -25.29 -7.61
CA ARG A 444 7.34 -25.24 -6.32
C ARG A 444 7.75 -23.83 -5.90
N LEU A 445 7.54 -22.82 -6.73
CA LEU A 445 8.08 -21.47 -6.49
C LEU A 445 7.70 -20.91 -5.11
N ARG A 446 6.43 -21.03 -4.71
CA ARG A 446 5.95 -20.52 -3.42
C ARG A 446 6.53 -21.29 -2.24
N GLU A 447 6.62 -22.61 -2.35
CA GLU A 447 7.22 -23.48 -1.34
C GLU A 447 8.72 -23.17 -1.20
N TRP A 448 9.45 -23.12 -2.31
CA TRP A 448 10.86 -22.78 -2.34
C TRP A 448 11.17 -21.42 -1.71
N ILE A 449 10.34 -20.40 -1.98
CA ILE A 449 10.44 -19.07 -1.34
C ILE A 449 10.35 -19.21 0.18
N ARG A 450 9.38 -19.97 0.70
CA ARG A 450 9.16 -20.18 2.14
C ARG A 450 10.28 -20.98 2.78
N GLU A 451 10.85 -21.95 2.08
CA GLU A 451 11.98 -22.75 2.56
C GLU A 451 13.28 -21.92 2.62
N THR A 452 13.52 -21.09 1.61
CA THR A 452 14.81 -20.41 1.40
C THR A 452 14.88 -19.04 2.09
N ARG A 453 13.75 -18.32 2.22
CA ARG A 453 13.74 -17.00 2.86
C ARG A 453 13.41 -17.06 4.34
N ARG A 454 14.17 -16.29 5.13
CA ARG A 454 13.94 -16.00 6.55
C ARG A 454 13.99 -14.49 6.75
N PRO A 455 12.95 -13.74 6.31
CA PRO A 455 12.97 -12.30 6.43
C PRO A 455 12.92 -11.91 7.91
N VAL A 456 13.78 -10.98 8.33
CA VAL A 456 13.88 -10.51 9.71
C VAL A 456 13.35 -9.07 9.78
N PRO A 457 12.18 -8.84 10.38
CA PRO A 457 11.64 -7.49 10.52
C PRO A 457 12.43 -6.69 11.57
N ARG A 458 12.63 -5.40 11.30
CA ARG A 458 13.04 -4.40 12.30
C ARG A 458 11.78 -3.94 13.02
N ILE A 459 11.65 -4.32 14.29
CA ILE A 459 10.49 -4.01 15.14
C ILE A 459 10.83 -2.82 16.02
#